data_AF-A0AAE3D940-F1
#
_entry.id   AF-A0AAE3D940-F1
#
_cell.length_a   1.000
_cell.length_b   1.000
_cell.length_c   1.000
_cell.angle_alpha   90.00
_cell.angle_beta   90.00
_cell.angle_gamma   90.00
#
_symmetry.space_group_name_H-M   'P 1'
#
loop_
_entity.id
_entity.type
_entity.pdbx_description
1 polymer ?
#
loop_
_entity_poly.entity_id
_entity_poly.type
_entity_poly.pdbx_seq_one_letter_code
_entity_poly.pdbx_strand_id
1 'polypeptide(L)'
;MDLSNCSISELVSLYSQSIKELKKRGVLRTKNVVGELGEYLVLEQYDRNPELPNLSVVPVGTKNINAVSQEGERYSIKSTTSNITGAIYGLEPPNSTVIDKPLFEYMVICKLDSDCSLEGIYQLSWDSFLKHKKWHSRINAWNVTVTSAMKNDSVIIYERTDATVSNDDSEKLSYSVTSDDEADVEPTEAVTWNKNEKVNHVVVREAVADRLKKTLKCNFVKTSQSRYVSSDNESALFVLSASYSQKNGEYWYSINDENIPWMELYPTCHVAFALGSAEQVLVFDFFSFSKMLEGCLRTSEDPDKKKKAHYHFSFAVEGSKVYFKKKLPEREFIEVTDCLK
;
A
#
# COMPACT_ATOMS: atom_id res chain seq x y z
N MET A 1 -21.49 23.58 3.39
CA MET A 1 -20.93 24.32 4.54
C MET A 1 -19.47 24.55 4.22
N ASP A 2 -19.01 25.79 4.20
CA ASP A 2 -17.59 26.06 4.04
C ASP A 2 -16.89 25.81 5.38
N LEU A 3 -16.12 24.72 5.43
CA LEU A 3 -15.45 24.27 6.65
C LEU A 3 -14.25 25.14 7.02
N SER A 4 -13.72 25.95 6.08
CA SER A 4 -12.55 26.79 6.30
C SER A 4 -12.79 27.91 7.33
N ASN A 5 -14.05 28.29 7.52
CA ASN A 5 -14.46 29.33 8.47
C ASN A 5 -14.84 28.78 9.85
N CYS A 6 -14.83 27.46 10.04
CA CYS A 6 -15.14 26.85 11.32
C CYS A 6 -13.92 26.82 12.24
N SER A 7 -14.11 27.19 13.50
CA SER A 7 -13.15 26.90 14.56
C SER A 7 -12.98 25.40 14.76
N ILE A 8 -11.84 24.99 15.35
CA ILE A 8 -11.58 23.58 15.66
C ILE A 8 -12.68 22.97 16.55
N SER A 9 -13.21 23.74 17.50
CA SER A 9 -14.32 23.30 18.37
C SER A 9 -15.59 23.00 17.56
N GLU A 10 -15.91 23.84 16.58
CA GLU A 10 -17.05 23.64 15.68
C GLU A 10 -16.85 22.42 14.79
N LEU A 11 -15.64 22.20 14.25
CA LEU A 11 -15.31 21.01 13.46
C LEU A 11 -15.45 19.72 14.29
N VAL A 12 -14.94 19.70 15.52
CA VAL A 12 -15.10 18.57 16.45
C VAL A 12 -16.57 18.33 16.81
N SER A 13 -17.32 19.40 17.03
CA SER A 13 -18.77 19.33 17.29
C SER A 13 -19.52 18.77 16.09
N LEU A 14 -19.21 19.24 14.87
CA LEU A 14 -19.79 18.78 13.62
C LEU A 14 -19.52 17.29 13.40
N TYR A 15 -18.28 16.85 13.57
CA TYR A 15 -17.92 15.43 13.49
C TYR A 15 -18.73 14.57 14.48
N SER A 16 -18.86 15.02 15.73
CA SER A 16 -19.66 14.35 16.76
C SER A 16 -21.15 14.28 16.40
N GLN A 17 -21.70 15.38 15.88
CA GLN A 17 -23.10 15.45 15.43
C GLN A 17 -23.34 14.54 14.22
N SER A 18 -22.44 14.51 13.23
CA SER A 18 -22.53 13.62 12.08
C SER A 18 -22.53 12.15 12.51
N ILE A 19 -21.64 11.74 13.43
CA ILE A 19 -21.66 10.36 13.95
C ILE A 19 -22.99 10.05 14.65
N LYS A 20 -23.51 10.97 15.47
CA LYS A 20 -24.80 10.76 16.16
C LYS A 20 -25.95 10.61 15.16
N GLU A 21 -25.99 11.43 14.13
CA GLU A 21 -27.03 11.39 13.11
C GLU A 21 -26.93 10.12 12.26
N LEU A 22 -25.73 9.72 11.84
CA LEU A 22 -25.50 8.46 11.12
C LEU A 22 -25.92 7.23 11.94
N LYS A 23 -25.69 7.25 13.26
CA LYS A 23 -26.20 6.21 14.17
C LYS A 23 -27.72 6.21 14.26
N LYS A 24 -28.33 7.38 14.41
CA LYS A 24 -29.78 7.55 14.47
C LYS A 24 -30.48 7.05 13.20
N ARG A 25 -29.86 7.24 12.04
CA ARG A 25 -30.35 6.75 10.73
C ARG A 25 -30.04 5.28 10.48
N GLY A 26 -29.38 4.58 11.40
CA GLY A 26 -29.04 3.17 11.26
C GLY A 26 -27.87 2.88 10.30
N VAL A 27 -27.18 3.91 9.80
CA VAL A 27 -25.99 3.77 8.95
C VAL A 27 -24.82 3.21 9.75
N LEU A 28 -24.56 3.78 10.94
CA LEU A 28 -23.54 3.28 11.86
C LEU A 28 -24.22 2.54 13.02
N ARG A 29 -23.99 1.24 13.15
CA ARG A 29 -24.55 0.39 14.22
C ARG A 29 -23.48 -0.05 15.22
N THR A 30 -22.21 0.03 14.84
CA THR A 30 -21.05 -0.43 15.61
C THR A 30 -19.95 0.63 15.68
N LYS A 31 -18.75 0.24 16.13
CA LYS A 31 -17.54 1.08 16.08
C LYS A 31 -16.76 0.93 14.76
N ASN A 32 -17.17 0.01 13.88
CA ASN A 32 -16.52 -0.22 12.59
C ASN A 32 -17.04 0.78 11.53
N VAL A 33 -16.64 2.04 11.67
CA VAL A 33 -17.16 3.15 10.84
C VAL A 33 -16.90 2.92 9.36
N VAL A 34 -15.67 2.55 8.99
CA VAL A 34 -15.28 2.31 7.58
C VAL A 34 -16.11 1.17 6.97
N GLY A 35 -16.27 0.07 7.70
CA GLY A 35 -17.09 -1.07 7.26
C GLY A 35 -18.51 -0.64 6.93
N GLU A 36 -19.17 0.00 7.90
CA GLU A 36 -20.60 0.34 7.80
C GLU A 36 -20.88 1.51 6.83
N LEU A 37 -19.97 2.49 6.73
CA LEU A 37 -20.06 3.52 5.68
C LEU A 37 -19.95 2.89 4.30
N GLY A 38 -18.99 2.00 4.08
CA GLY A 38 -18.85 1.35 2.78
C GLY A 38 -20.01 0.40 2.46
N GLU A 39 -20.59 -0.30 3.44
CA GLU A 39 -21.84 -1.06 3.26
C GLU A 39 -22.98 -0.15 2.78
N TYR A 40 -23.17 0.99 3.44
CA TYR A 40 -24.19 1.97 3.05
C TYR A 40 -23.97 2.51 1.63
N LEU A 41 -22.74 2.90 1.29
CA LEU A 41 -22.40 3.43 -0.03
C LEU A 41 -22.61 2.39 -1.15
N VAL A 42 -22.32 1.11 -0.88
CA VAL A 42 -22.61 0.03 -1.82
C VAL A 42 -24.10 -0.07 -2.08
N LEU A 43 -24.92 -0.17 -1.02
CA LEU A 43 -26.38 -0.26 -1.18
C LEU A 43 -26.94 0.93 -1.94
N GLU A 44 -26.46 2.14 -1.62
CA GLU A 44 -26.86 3.36 -2.31
C GLU A 44 -26.53 3.33 -3.81
N GLN A 45 -25.37 2.79 -4.22
CA GLN A 45 -25.05 2.66 -5.65
C GLN A 45 -25.89 1.60 -6.35
N TYR A 46 -26.18 0.47 -5.70
CA TYR A 46 -27.06 -0.55 -6.26
C TYR A 46 -28.49 -0.01 -6.44
N ASP A 47 -29.03 0.67 -5.44
CA ASP A 47 -30.38 1.25 -5.49
C ASP A 47 -30.51 2.36 -6.56
N ARG A 48 -29.43 3.08 -6.85
CA ARG A 48 -29.41 4.15 -7.86
C ARG A 48 -29.28 3.64 -9.30
N ASN A 49 -28.79 2.42 -9.51
CA ASN A 49 -28.58 1.86 -10.83
C ASN A 49 -29.67 0.82 -11.15
N PRO A 50 -30.61 1.11 -12.07
CA PRO A 50 -31.71 0.19 -12.40
C PRO A 50 -31.25 -1.11 -13.10
N GLU A 51 -30.00 -1.18 -13.58
CA GLU A 51 -29.43 -2.39 -14.16
C GLU A 51 -28.88 -3.37 -13.10
N LEU A 52 -28.78 -2.93 -11.83
CA LEU A 52 -28.32 -3.74 -10.72
C LEU A 52 -29.50 -4.28 -9.90
N PRO A 53 -29.35 -5.44 -9.24
CA PRO A 53 -30.40 -5.96 -8.38
C PRO A 53 -30.55 -5.10 -7.12
N ASN A 54 -31.78 -4.94 -6.65
CA ASN A 54 -32.02 -4.35 -5.33
C ASN A 54 -31.48 -5.30 -4.24
N LEU A 55 -30.74 -4.74 -3.29
CA LEU A 55 -30.12 -5.49 -2.21
C LEU A 55 -30.82 -5.24 -0.87
N SER A 56 -31.15 -6.32 -0.16
CA SER A 56 -31.71 -6.27 1.19
C SER A 56 -30.65 -6.65 2.22
N VAL A 57 -30.42 -5.78 3.21
CA VAL A 57 -29.43 -6.01 4.28
C VAL A 57 -29.87 -7.15 5.19
N VAL A 58 -28.94 -8.05 5.51
CA VAL A 58 -29.19 -9.15 6.46
C VAL A 58 -28.88 -8.72 7.91
N PRO A 59 -29.37 -9.44 8.93
CA PRO A 59 -29.08 -9.11 10.33
C PRO A 59 -27.58 -9.05 10.63
N VAL A 60 -27.18 -8.10 11.49
CA VAL A 60 -25.80 -7.96 11.96
C VAL A 60 -25.34 -9.27 12.62
N GLY A 61 -24.13 -9.71 12.28
CA GLY A 61 -23.56 -10.97 12.80
C GLY A 61 -23.84 -12.18 11.91
N THR A 62 -24.62 -12.03 10.83
CA THR A 62 -24.70 -13.05 9.78
C THR A 62 -23.30 -13.30 9.21
N LYS A 63 -22.87 -14.57 9.21
CA LYS A 63 -21.52 -14.92 8.80
C LYS A 63 -21.35 -14.72 7.29
N ASN A 64 -20.34 -13.95 6.91
CA ASN A 64 -19.87 -13.72 5.53
C ASN A 64 -20.86 -13.07 4.56
N ILE A 65 -22.11 -12.82 4.95
CA ILE A 65 -23.17 -12.25 4.11
C ILE A 65 -23.60 -10.94 4.75
N ASN A 66 -23.69 -9.88 3.94
CA ASN A 66 -24.09 -8.54 4.34
C ASN A 66 -25.42 -8.14 3.70
N ALA A 67 -25.70 -8.64 2.49
CA ALA A 67 -26.96 -8.40 1.79
C ALA A 67 -27.38 -9.60 0.92
N VAL A 68 -28.64 -9.62 0.53
CA VAL A 68 -29.21 -10.58 -0.42
C VAL A 68 -30.02 -9.86 -1.51
N SER A 69 -29.94 -10.34 -2.76
CA SER A 69 -30.80 -9.84 -3.84
C SER A 69 -32.23 -10.38 -3.72
N GLN A 70 -33.14 -9.85 -4.53
CA GLN A 70 -34.52 -10.34 -4.64
C GLN A 70 -34.59 -11.81 -5.12
N GLU A 71 -33.59 -12.27 -5.87
CA GLU A 71 -33.46 -13.65 -6.35
C GLU A 71 -32.74 -14.57 -5.34
N GLY A 72 -32.36 -14.04 -4.18
CA GLY A 72 -31.73 -14.81 -3.09
C GLY A 72 -30.22 -14.98 -3.23
N GLU A 73 -29.56 -14.30 -4.17
CA GLU A 73 -28.10 -14.29 -4.28
C GLU A 73 -27.50 -13.54 -3.08
N ARG A 74 -26.44 -14.09 -2.49
CA ARG A 74 -25.81 -13.60 -1.27
C ARG A 74 -24.58 -12.77 -1.59
N TYR A 75 -24.50 -11.60 -0.97
CA TYR A 75 -23.44 -10.62 -1.17
C TYR A 75 -22.61 -10.45 0.10
N SER A 76 -21.30 -10.64 -0.03
CA SER A 76 -20.33 -10.26 1.00
C SER A 76 -19.78 -8.88 0.69
N ILE A 77 -20.00 -7.91 1.56
CA ILE A 77 -19.54 -6.54 1.37
C ILE A 77 -18.34 -6.29 2.28
N LYS A 78 -17.22 -5.87 1.70
CA LYS A 78 -16.01 -5.49 2.43
C LYS A 78 -15.56 -4.09 2.05
N SER A 79 -15.41 -3.25 3.06
CA SER A 79 -14.93 -1.87 2.89
C SER A 79 -13.46 -1.77 3.32
N THR A 80 -12.67 -0.98 2.61
CA THR A 80 -11.28 -0.71 2.97
C THR A 80 -10.86 0.70 2.56
N THR A 81 -10.10 1.37 3.43
CA THR A 81 -9.37 2.61 3.10
C THR A 81 -7.97 2.31 2.56
N SER A 82 -7.50 1.07 2.75
CA SER A 82 -6.24 0.57 2.18
C SER A 82 -6.50 -0.23 0.90
N ASN A 83 -5.51 -0.91 0.35
CA ASN A 83 -5.75 -1.81 -0.79
C ASN A 83 -6.11 -3.22 -0.35
N ILE A 84 -6.12 -3.55 0.94
CA ILE A 84 -6.39 -4.91 1.43
C ILE A 84 -7.71 -4.91 2.20
N THR A 85 -8.60 -5.86 1.90
CA THR A 85 -9.87 -5.99 2.64
C THR A 85 -9.65 -6.53 4.05
N GLY A 86 -10.66 -6.36 4.90
CA GLY A 86 -10.75 -7.13 6.14
C GLY A 86 -10.78 -8.65 5.90
N ALA A 87 -10.54 -9.40 6.98
CA ALA A 87 -10.47 -10.85 6.95
C ALA A 87 -11.78 -11.54 6.51
N ILE A 88 -11.62 -12.69 5.87
CA ILE A 88 -12.66 -13.58 5.37
C ILE A 88 -12.38 -14.96 5.97
N TYR A 89 -13.31 -15.44 6.77
CA TYR A 89 -13.20 -16.69 7.51
C TYR A 89 -14.16 -17.75 6.94
N GLY A 90 -13.86 -19.03 7.22
CA GLY A 90 -14.71 -20.16 6.82
C GLY A 90 -14.32 -20.80 5.49
N LEU A 91 -13.15 -20.44 4.95
CA LEU A 91 -12.50 -21.15 3.85
C LEU A 91 -11.37 -22.03 4.39
N GLU A 92 -11.00 -23.00 3.58
CA GLU A 92 -9.89 -23.90 3.85
C GLU A 92 -8.55 -23.13 3.83
N PRO A 93 -7.55 -23.57 4.61
CA PRO A 93 -6.22 -22.98 4.58
C PRO A 93 -5.51 -23.28 3.24
N PRO A 94 -4.40 -22.57 2.94
CA PRO A 94 -3.60 -22.83 1.75
C PRO A 94 -3.20 -24.29 1.65
N ASN A 95 -3.22 -24.84 0.43
CA ASN A 95 -2.86 -26.22 0.12
C ASN A 95 -3.77 -27.29 0.74
N SER A 96 -4.96 -26.92 1.24
CA SER A 96 -5.97 -27.91 1.61
C SER A 96 -6.40 -28.72 0.39
N THR A 97 -6.62 -30.02 0.58
CA THR A 97 -7.22 -30.90 -0.44
C THR A 97 -8.75 -30.82 -0.45
N VAL A 98 -9.34 -30.10 0.50
CA VAL A 98 -10.78 -29.87 0.59
C VAL A 98 -11.12 -28.66 -0.28
N ILE A 99 -12.11 -28.82 -1.14
CA ILE A 99 -12.60 -27.74 -2.01
C ILE A 99 -13.38 -26.74 -1.17
N ASP A 100 -13.07 -25.45 -1.37
CA ASP A 100 -13.79 -24.35 -0.73
C ASP A 100 -15.28 -24.35 -1.12
N LYS A 101 -16.16 -24.35 -0.10
CA LYS A 101 -17.60 -24.22 -0.31
C LYS A 101 -17.99 -22.75 -0.50
N PRO A 102 -18.85 -22.42 -1.48
CA PRO A 102 -19.35 -21.06 -1.68
C PRO A 102 -19.97 -20.47 -0.40
N LEU A 103 -19.33 -19.42 0.11
CA LEU A 103 -19.81 -18.64 1.26
C LEU A 103 -20.87 -17.61 0.86
N PHE A 104 -20.80 -17.15 -0.38
CA PHE A 104 -21.61 -16.11 -1.03
C PHE A 104 -21.51 -16.30 -2.55
N GLU A 105 -22.43 -15.70 -3.30
CA GLU A 105 -22.40 -15.69 -4.77
C GLU A 105 -21.49 -14.56 -5.28
N TYR A 106 -21.53 -13.40 -4.61
CA TYR A 106 -20.73 -12.24 -4.96
C TYR A 106 -20.02 -11.63 -3.76
N MET A 107 -18.81 -11.14 -4.00
CA MET A 107 -18.09 -10.26 -3.09
C MET A 107 -18.06 -8.85 -3.66
N VAL A 108 -18.51 -7.87 -2.90
CA VAL A 108 -18.45 -6.45 -3.26
C VAL A 108 -17.40 -5.77 -2.40
N ILE A 109 -16.40 -5.17 -3.04
CA ILE A 109 -15.33 -4.44 -2.37
C ILE A 109 -15.59 -2.94 -2.54
N CYS A 110 -15.80 -2.25 -1.43
CA CYS A 110 -15.92 -0.80 -1.36
C CYS A 110 -14.57 -0.20 -0.97
N LYS A 111 -13.92 0.47 -1.92
CA LYS A 111 -12.66 1.16 -1.72
C LYS A 111 -12.93 2.63 -1.42
N LEU A 112 -12.47 3.06 -0.26
CA LEU A 112 -12.47 4.45 0.18
C LEU A 112 -11.04 4.99 0.17
N ASP A 113 -10.89 6.31 0.04
CA ASP A 113 -9.60 6.98 0.27
C ASP A 113 -9.32 7.17 1.77
N SER A 114 -8.19 7.81 2.10
CA SER A 114 -7.76 8.06 3.49
C SER A 114 -8.75 8.93 4.27
N ASP A 115 -9.52 9.76 3.58
CA ASP A 115 -10.51 10.67 4.15
C ASP A 115 -11.93 10.06 4.13
N CYS A 116 -12.03 8.75 3.84
CA CYS A 116 -13.27 7.99 3.74
C CYS A 116 -14.21 8.43 2.60
N SER A 117 -13.69 9.09 1.56
CA SER A 117 -14.47 9.36 0.35
C SER A 117 -14.48 8.15 -0.57
N LEU A 118 -15.56 7.97 -1.33
CA LEU A 118 -15.73 6.83 -2.23
C LEU A 118 -14.75 6.92 -3.41
N GLU A 119 -13.93 5.89 -3.57
CA GLU A 119 -12.97 5.77 -4.68
C GLU A 119 -13.43 4.72 -5.70
N GLY A 120 -13.98 3.59 -5.26
CA GLY A 120 -14.46 2.55 -6.16
C GLY A 120 -15.31 1.48 -5.48
N ILE A 121 -16.20 0.84 -6.25
CA ILE A 121 -16.99 -0.33 -5.86
C ILE A 121 -16.86 -1.39 -6.95
N TYR A 122 -16.35 -2.55 -6.56
CA TYR A 122 -16.04 -3.66 -7.47
C TYR A 122 -16.74 -4.93 -7.01
N GLN A 123 -17.46 -5.59 -7.91
CA GLN A 123 -18.13 -6.86 -7.63
C GLN A 123 -17.38 -8.02 -8.29
N LEU A 124 -16.97 -8.99 -7.48
CA LEU A 124 -16.38 -10.25 -7.91
C LEU A 124 -17.43 -11.37 -7.81
N SER A 125 -17.46 -12.27 -8.80
CA SER A 125 -18.10 -13.58 -8.63
C SER A 125 -17.33 -14.44 -7.63
N TRP A 126 -17.92 -15.54 -7.17
CA TRP A 126 -17.24 -16.53 -6.36
C TRP A 126 -15.91 -17.03 -6.97
N ASP A 127 -15.89 -17.32 -8.27
CA ASP A 127 -14.69 -17.81 -8.96
C ASP A 127 -13.61 -16.73 -9.07
N SER A 128 -14.00 -15.49 -9.40
CA SER A 128 -13.06 -14.35 -9.40
C SER A 128 -12.53 -14.08 -7.99
N PHE A 129 -13.36 -14.20 -6.95
CA PHE A 129 -12.92 -14.12 -5.57
C PHE A 129 -11.88 -15.21 -5.22
N LEU A 130 -12.12 -16.47 -5.59
CA LEU A 130 -11.17 -17.56 -5.35
C LEU A 130 -9.82 -17.34 -6.05
N LYS A 131 -9.82 -16.69 -7.22
CA LYS A 131 -8.60 -16.31 -7.95
C LYS A 131 -7.80 -15.23 -7.21
N HIS A 132 -8.47 -14.27 -6.58
CA HIS A 132 -7.84 -13.08 -6.00
C HIS A 132 -7.63 -13.12 -4.49
N LYS A 133 -8.17 -14.13 -3.79
CA LYS A 133 -7.96 -14.27 -2.34
C LYS A 133 -6.48 -14.55 -2.02
N LYS A 134 -5.97 -13.89 -0.99
CA LYS A 134 -4.61 -14.12 -0.45
C LYS A 134 -4.68 -14.52 1.01
N TRP A 135 -3.79 -15.43 1.40
CA TRP A 135 -3.73 -15.94 2.77
C TRP A 135 -3.01 -14.97 3.68
N HIS A 136 -3.60 -14.72 4.85
CA HIS A 136 -3.00 -13.92 5.90
C HIS A 136 -2.62 -14.81 7.09
N SER A 137 -1.39 -15.30 7.09
CA SER A 137 -0.88 -16.30 8.05
C SER A 137 -1.05 -15.93 9.52
N ARG A 138 -0.92 -14.66 9.89
CA ARG A 138 -1.03 -14.24 11.31
C ARG A 138 -2.43 -14.38 11.89
N ILE A 139 -3.46 -14.31 11.05
CA ILE A 139 -4.86 -14.33 11.49
C ILE A 139 -5.60 -15.56 10.96
N ASN A 140 -4.90 -16.45 10.25
CA ASN A 140 -5.41 -17.67 9.64
C ASN A 140 -6.72 -17.43 8.87
N ALA A 141 -6.70 -16.43 8.00
CA ALA A 141 -7.85 -16.03 7.21
C ALA A 141 -7.43 -15.55 5.83
N TRP A 142 -8.41 -15.36 4.96
CA TRP A 142 -8.20 -14.83 3.62
C TRP A 142 -8.54 -13.34 3.56
N ASN A 143 -7.91 -12.61 2.64
CA ASN A 143 -8.27 -11.25 2.27
C ASN A 143 -8.25 -11.12 0.75
N VAL A 144 -8.72 -10.00 0.23
CA VAL A 144 -8.56 -9.63 -1.19
C VAL A 144 -7.79 -8.32 -1.25
N THR A 145 -6.89 -8.22 -2.22
CA THR A 145 -6.18 -6.96 -2.52
C THR A 145 -6.80 -6.30 -3.74
N VAL A 146 -7.08 -5.00 -3.66
CA VAL A 146 -7.54 -4.17 -4.76
C VAL A 146 -6.35 -3.87 -5.67
N THR A 147 -6.23 -4.66 -6.75
CA THR A 147 -5.23 -4.52 -7.82
C THR A 147 -5.95 -4.35 -9.16
N SER A 148 -5.27 -3.89 -10.22
CA SER A 148 -5.91 -3.79 -11.54
C SER A 148 -6.34 -5.15 -12.07
N ALA A 149 -5.58 -6.21 -11.80
CA ALA A 149 -5.99 -7.58 -12.15
C ALA A 149 -7.30 -7.99 -11.48
N MET A 150 -7.50 -7.63 -10.21
CA MET A 150 -8.77 -7.85 -9.50
C MET A 150 -9.89 -7.01 -10.14
N LYS A 151 -9.65 -5.73 -10.40
CA LYS A 151 -10.62 -4.83 -11.05
C LYS A 151 -11.04 -5.32 -12.44
N ASN A 152 -10.10 -5.81 -13.25
CA ASN A 152 -10.36 -6.35 -14.59
C ASN A 152 -11.23 -7.62 -14.56
N ASP A 153 -11.15 -8.41 -13.49
CA ASP A 153 -12.01 -9.59 -13.26
C ASP A 153 -13.29 -9.25 -12.49
N SER A 154 -13.56 -7.96 -12.25
CA SER A 154 -14.72 -7.46 -11.53
C SER A 154 -15.73 -6.80 -12.47
N VAL A 155 -17.00 -6.79 -12.04
CA VAL A 155 -17.96 -5.80 -12.51
C VAL A 155 -17.69 -4.50 -11.75
N ILE A 156 -17.38 -3.43 -12.48
CA ILE A 156 -17.15 -2.10 -11.90
C ILE A 156 -18.52 -1.44 -11.70
N ILE A 157 -18.93 -1.30 -10.44
CA ILE A 157 -20.21 -0.68 -10.06
C ILE A 157 -20.05 0.84 -9.97
N TYR A 158 -18.91 1.27 -9.45
CA TYR A 158 -18.52 2.67 -9.37
C TYR A 158 -16.99 2.74 -9.43
N GLU A 159 -16.47 3.71 -10.16
CA GLU A 159 -15.06 4.09 -10.05
C GLU A 159 -14.99 5.60 -10.23
N ARG A 160 -14.30 6.26 -9.30
CA ARG A 160 -14.07 7.70 -9.38
C ARG A 160 -13.18 7.94 -10.60
N THR A 161 -13.78 8.42 -11.70
CA THR A 161 -13.02 8.96 -12.82
C THR A 161 -12.43 10.29 -12.39
N ASP A 162 -11.11 10.36 -12.25
CA ASP A 162 -10.42 11.64 -12.17
C ASP A 162 -10.73 12.40 -13.47
N ALA A 163 -11.43 13.53 -13.37
CA ALA A 163 -11.66 14.40 -14.51
C ALA A 163 -10.31 14.95 -15.00
N THR A 164 -9.82 14.33 -16.08
CA THR A 164 -8.84 14.80 -17.08
C THR A 164 -7.75 15.78 -16.65
N VAL A 165 -6.51 15.31 -16.83
CA VAL A 165 -5.46 16.09 -17.52
C VAL A 165 -6.07 16.70 -18.79
N SER A 166 -6.38 17.98 -18.78
CA SER A 166 -6.57 18.81 -19.98
C SER A 166 -5.49 19.89 -20.00
N ASN A 167 -4.69 19.87 -21.07
CA ASN A 167 -3.95 21.04 -21.53
C ASN A 167 -4.95 22.16 -21.88
N ASP A 168 -4.50 23.42 -21.72
CA ASP A 168 -5.24 24.70 -21.88
C ASP A 168 -6.33 24.99 -20.85
N ASP A 169 -5.99 25.80 -19.83
CA ASP A 169 -6.13 27.25 -19.96
C ASP A 169 -5.41 27.94 -18.80
N SER A 170 -4.43 28.77 -19.17
CA SER A 170 -3.91 29.84 -18.35
C SER A 170 -5.00 30.89 -18.12
N GLU A 171 -5.33 31.23 -16.87
CA GLU A 171 -5.24 32.61 -16.39
C GLU A 171 -5.35 32.73 -14.85
N LYS A 172 -4.20 33.11 -14.29
CA LYS A 172 -3.99 34.21 -13.33
C LYS A 172 -4.72 34.19 -11.98
N LEU A 173 -3.93 33.96 -10.93
CA LEU A 173 -3.88 34.91 -9.82
C LEU A 173 -2.43 35.32 -9.56
N SER A 174 -2.20 36.63 -9.67
CA SER A 174 -0.94 37.35 -9.71
C SER A 174 -0.16 37.34 -8.40
N TYR A 175 1.15 37.11 -8.49
CA TYR A 175 2.13 37.89 -7.73
C TYR A 175 3.29 38.28 -8.66
N SER A 176 3.66 39.55 -8.56
CA SER A 176 4.47 40.35 -9.48
C SER A 176 5.86 39.80 -9.79
N VAL A 177 6.18 39.70 -11.09
CA VAL A 177 7.54 39.58 -11.62
C VAL A 177 8.01 40.97 -12.03
N THR A 178 9.07 41.45 -11.39
CA THR A 178 10.01 42.39 -12.02
C THR A 178 11.05 41.55 -12.78
N SER A 179 11.26 41.96 -14.02
CA SER A 179 12.11 41.44 -15.11
C SER A 179 13.44 40.79 -14.75
N ASP A 180 13.71 39.71 -15.49
CA ASP A 180 14.97 39.26 -16.10
C ASP A 180 16.28 39.71 -15.44
N ASP A 181 16.95 38.74 -14.83
CA ASP A 181 18.39 38.52 -15.02
C ASP A 181 18.67 37.02 -14.84
N GLU A 182 19.46 36.46 -15.75
CA GLU A 182 20.07 35.13 -15.64
C GLU A 182 20.78 35.01 -14.29
N ALA A 183 20.26 34.19 -13.39
CA ALA A 183 20.93 33.88 -12.13
C ALA A 183 20.84 32.38 -11.84
N ASP A 184 22.03 31.80 -11.68
CA ASP A 184 22.34 30.41 -11.38
C ASP A 184 21.31 29.73 -10.47
N VAL A 185 20.68 28.66 -10.96
CA VAL A 185 19.97 27.70 -10.11
C VAL A 185 21.02 26.97 -9.30
N GLU A 186 21.13 27.32 -8.02
CA GLU A 186 22.02 26.62 -7.10
C GLU A 186 21.71 25.11 -7.09
N PRO A 187 22.74 24.25 -7.13
CA PRO A 187 22.57 22.81 -7.12
C PRO A 187 21.89 22.39 -5.82
N THR A 188 20.85 21.58 -5.94
CA THR A 188 20.20 20.92 -4.79
C THR A 188 21.26 20.07 -4.10
N GLU A 189 21.70 20.46 -2.89
CA GLU A 189 22.74 19.74 -2.15
C GLU A 189 22.32 18.27 -2.00
N ALA A 190 23.15 17.37 -2.54
CA ALA A 190 22.92 15.93 -2.45
C ALA A 190 22.85 15.52 -0.98
N VAL A 191 21.78 14.82 -0.58
CA VAL A 191 21.66 14.28 0.78
C VAL A 191 22.73 13.19 0.97
N THR A 192 23.86 13.59 1.55
CA THR A 192 24.96 12.70 1.96
C THR A 192 24.93 12.50 3.46
N TRP A 193 25.13 11.28 3.93
CA TRP A 193 25.33 11.03 5.36
C TRP A 193 26.71 10.43 5.60
N ASN A 194 27.47 11.11 6.45
CA ASN A 194 28.81 10.70 6.78
C ASN A 194 28.76 9.43 7.64
N LYS A 195 29.73 8.52 7.44
CA LYS A 195 29.83 7.25 8.17
C LYS A 195 29.98 7.42 9.69
N ASN A 196 30.21 8.64 10.15
CA ASN A 196 30.51 9.01 11.54
C ASN A 196 29.36 9.76 12.24
N GLU A 197 28.25 10.04 11.55
CA GLU A 197 27.14 10.84 12.09
C GLU A 197 25.85 10.04 12.22
N LYS A 198 24.93 10.52 13.07
CA LYS A 198 23.63 9.90 13.26
C LYS A 198 22.76 10.12 12.02
N VAL A 199 22.39 9.06 11.33
CA VAL A 199 21.61 9.10 10.09
C VAL A 199 20.13 9.41 10.37
N ASN A 200 19.58 10.43 9.72
CA ASN A 200 18.14 10.63 9.66
C ASN A 200 17.54 9.78 8.54
N HIS A 201 17.17 8.54 8.89
CA HIS A 201 16.67 7.57 7.90
C HIS A 201 15.38 7.98 7.19
N VAL A 202 14.59 8.92 7.73
CA VAL A 202 13.37 9.39 7.04
C VAL A 202 13.75 10.25 5.85
N VAL A 203 14.59 11.26 6.07
CA VAL A 203 15.08 12.19 5.04
C VAL A 203 15.81 11.41 3.93
N VAL A 204 16.64 10.44 4.31
CA VAL A 204 17.35 9.59 3.34
C VAL A 204 16.38 8.84 2.43
N ARG A 205 15.34 8.22 2.99
CA ARG A 205 14.38 7.44 2.19
C ARG A 205 13.57 8.32 1.26
N GLU A 206 13.20 9.52 1.70
CA GLU A 206 12.48 10.51 0.89
C GLU A 206 13.33 10.99 -0.28
N ALA A 207 14.58 11.40 -0.02
CA ALA A 207 15.49 11.84 -1.07
C ALA A 207 15.75 10.74 -2.11
N VAL A 208 15.96 9.50 -1.67
CA VAL A 208 16.12 8.35 -2.56
C VAL A 208 14.86 8.10 -3.38
N ALA A 209 13.68 8.13 -2.75
CA ALA A 209 12.42 7.93 -3.46
C ALA A 209 12.20 9.01 -4.52
N ASP A 210 12.44 10.29 -4.21
CA ASP A 210 12.27 11.40 -5.15
C ASP A 210 13.24 11.31 -6.34
N ARG A 211 14.48 10.89 -6.09
CA ARG A 211 15.44 10.59 -7.16
C ARG A 211 14.97 9.45 -8.04
N LEU A 212 14.55 8.34 -7.44
CA LEU A 212 14.11 7.15 -8.17
C LEU A 212 12.81 7.36 -8.96
N LYS A 213 11.94 8.30 -8.57
CA LYS A 213 10.79 8.70 -9.42
C LYS A 213 11.24 9.14 -10.81
N LYS A 214 12.31 9.94 -10.88
CA LYS A 214 12.88 10.44 -12.14
C LYS A 214 13.56 9.31 -12.91
N THR A 215 14.42 8.53 -12.25
CA THR A 215 15.21 7.47 -12.90
C THR A 215 14.33 6.32 -13.42
N LEU A 216 13.33 5.92 -12.64
CA LEU A 216 12.40 4.84 -13.00
C LEU A 216 11.19 5.34 -13.82
N LYS A 217 11.08 6.65 -14.06
CA LYS A 217 9.95 7.28 -14.78
C LYS A 217 8.59 6.86 -14.21
N CYS A 218 8.49 6.76 -12.89
CA CYS A 218 7.31 6.28 -12.19
C CYS A 218 6.95 7.22 -11.04
N ASN A 219 5.69 7.64 -10.99
CA ASN A 219 5.18 8.56 -9.98
C ASN A 219 4.82 7.80 -8.70
N PHE A 220 5.82 7.57 -7.85
CA PHE A 220 5.65 6.90 -6.57
C PHE A 220 5.07 7.84 -5.49
N VAL A 221 4.03 7.40 -4.81
CA VAL A 221 3.41 8.09 -3.66
C VAL A 221 3.74 7.34 -2.38
N LYS A 222 4.14 8.07 -1.34
CA LYS A 222 4.55 7.49 -0.05
C LYS A 222 3.32 6.91 0.68
N THR A 223 3.40 5.65 1.09
CA THR A 223 2.34 4.97 1.86
C THR A 223 2.78 4.61 3.28
N SER A 224 4.10 4.48 3.51
CA SER A 224 4.67 4.33 4.86
C SER A 224 6.10 4.88 4.90
N GLN A 225 6.79 4.71 6.03
CA GLN A 225 8.19 5.17 6.18
C GLN A 225 9.16 4.60 5.13
N SER A 226 8.88 3.42 4.58
CA SER A 226 9.77 2.75 3.62
C SER A 226 9.05 2.26 2.37
N ARG A 227 7.75 2.55 2.24
CA ARG A 227 6.90 2.03 1.17
C ARG A 227 6.34 3.16 0.33
N TYR A 228 6.44 2.98 -0.97
CA TYR A 228 5.88 3.87 -1.96
C TYR A 228 5.19 3.03 -3.04
N VAL A 229 4.11 3.55 -3.59
CA VAL A 229 3.27 2.86 -4.58
C VAL A 229 2.94 3.84 -5.70
N SER A 230 2.96 3.40 -6.95
CA SER A 230 2.56 4.21 -8.09
C SER A 230 1.07 4.55 -8.01
N SER A 231 0.67 5.64 -8.66
CA SER A 231 -0.74 6.07 -8.70
C SER A 231 -1.69 5.01 -9.27
N ASP A 232 -1.20 4.19 -10.20
CA ASP A 232 -1.95 3.08 -10.81
C ASP A 232 -1.92 1.78 -9.97
N ASN A 233 -1.19 1.74 -8.85
CA ASN A 233 -0.95 0.56 -8.01
C ASN A 233 -0.29 -0.64 -8.72
N GLU A 234 0.34 -0.46 -9.88
CA GLU A 234 1.04 -1.53 -10.61
C GLU A 234 2.51 -1.65 -10.21
N SER A 235 3.08 -0.58 -9.66
CA SER A 235 4.48 -0.49 -9.27
C SER A 235 4.63 -0.13 -7.79
N ALA A 236 5.54 -0.79 -7.11
CA ALA A 236 5.96 -0.43 -5.76
C ALA A 236 7.45 -0.14 -5.69
N LEU A 237 7.81 0.71 -4.73
CA LEU A 237 9.18 1.01 -4.35
C LEU A 237 9.34 0.85 -2.85
N PHE A 238 10.26 -0.02 -2.43
CA PHE A 238 10.64 -0.19 -1.04
C PHE A 238 12.03 0.41 -0.80
N VAL A 239 12.14 1.39 0.09
CA VAL A 239 13.39 2.13 0.30
C VAL A 239 13.99 1.83 1.67
N LEU A 240 15.23 1.36 1.65
CA LEU A 240 16.04 1.04 2.81
C LEU A 240 17.16 2.07 2.98
N SER A 241 17.32 2.50 4.22
CA SER A 241 18.42 3.37 4.64
C SER A 241 19.31 2.59 5.60
N ALA A 242 20.62 2.66 5.37
CA ALA A 242 21.60 1.87 6.07
C ALA A 242 22.00 2.46 7.42
N SER A 243 22.39 1.58 8.34
CA SER A 243 23.37 1.93 9.37
C SER A 243 24.76 1.49 8.89
N TYR A 244 25.80 2.30 9.08
CA TYR A 244 27.16 1.91 8.70
C TYR A 244 27.91 1.28 9.89
N SER A 245 28.46 0.08 9.69
CA SER A 245 29.31 -0.60 10.67
C SER A 245 30.78 -0.30 10.39
N GLN A 246 31.38 0.57 11.20
CA GLN A 246 32.80 0.92 11.12
C GLN A 246 33.71 -0.31 11.30
N LYS A 247 33.35 -1.18 12.24
CA LYS A 247 34.12 -2.40 12.55
C LYS A 247 34.23 -3.36 11.37
N ASN A 248 33.17 -3.47 10.57
CA ASN A 248 33.10 -4.45 9.47
C ASN A 248 33.24 -3.79 8.08
N GLY A 249 33.35 -2.46 8.02
CA GLY A 249 33.40 -1.70 6.77
C GLY A 249 32.20 -1.93 5.86
N GLU A 250 30.98 -1.95 6.41
CA GLU A 250 29.78 -2.34 5.64
C GLU A 250 28.55 -1.48 5.96
N TYR A 251 27.72 -1.27 4.95
CA TYR A 251 26.35 -0.78 5.09
C TYR A 251 25.45 -1.93 5.48
N TRP A 252 24.78 -1.82 6.62
CA TRP A 252 23.94 -2.85 7.19
C TRP A 252 22.48 -2.42 7.20
N TYR A 253 21.61 -3.38 6.89
CA TYR A 253 20.16 -3.19 6.82
C TYR A 253 19.44 -4.34 7.49
N SER A 254 18.25 -4.05 7.99
CA SER A 254 17.31 -5.06 8.48
C SER A 254 15.95 -4.86 7.83
N ILE A 255 15.40 -5.93 7.25
CA ILE A 255 14.05 -5.93 6.67
C ILE A 255 13.21 -6.88 7.51
N ASN A 256 12.10 -6.39 8.07
CA ASN A 256 11.13 -7.28 8.71
C ASN A 256 10.47 -8.14 7.63
N ASP A 257 10.42 -9.45 7.85
CA ASP A 257 9.84 -10.45 6.95
C ASP A 257 8.43 -10.11 6.47
N GLU A 258 7.64 -9.40 7.29
CA GLU A 258 6.28 -8.98 6.94
C GLU A 258 6.21 -8.02 5.75
N ASN A 259 7.33 -7.42 5.36
CA ASN A 259 7.40 -6.58 4.17
C ASN A 259 7.50 -7.41 2.88
N ILE A 260 7.97 -8.66 2.94
CA ILE A 260 8.14 -9.50 1.74
C ILE A 260 6.78 -9.77 1.08
N PRO A 261 5.73 -10.22 1.80
CA PRO A 261 4.42 -10.42 1.19
C PRO A 261 3.79 -9.14 0.65
N TRP A 262 4.15 -7.97 1.18
CA TRP A 262 3.68 -6.68 0.65
C TRP A 262 4.35 -6.37 -0.70
N MET A 263 5.64 -6.68 -0.87
CA MET A 263 6.35 -6.50 -2.16
C MET A 263 5.76 -7.40 -3.25
N GLU A 264 5.40 -8.64 -2.89
CA GLU A 264 4.75 -9.62 -3.77
C GLU A 264 3.36 -9.20 -4.28
N LEU A 265 2.75 -8.16 -3.70
CA LEU A 265 1.44 -7.68 -4.15
C LEU A 265 1.50 -6.96 -5.50
N TYR A 266 2.67 -6.46 -5.89
CA TYR A 266 2.82 -5.56 -7.03
C TYR A 266 3.50 -6.28 -8.20
N PRO A 267 2.94 -6.22 -9.43
CA PRO A 267 3.57 -6.78 -10.62
C PRO A 267 5.00 -6.29 -10.84
N THR A 268 5.23 -5.00 -10.58
CA THR A 268 6.57 -4.43 -10.56
C THR A 268 6.89 -3.97 -9.14
N CYS A 269 7.95 -4.47 -8.52
CA CYS A 269 8.42 -3.95 -7.25
C CYS A 269 9.93 -3.77 -7.27
N HIS A 270 10.37 -2.55 -6.93
CA HIS A 270 11.77 -2.19 -6.79
C HIS A 270 12.17 -2.13 -5.32
N VAL A 271 13.30 -2.73 -4.97
CA VAL A 271 13.88 -2.66 -3.63
C VAL A 271 15.17 -1.86 -3.70
N ALA A 272 15.17 -0.70 -3.05
CA ALA A 272 16.24 0.27 -3.09
C ALA A 272 17.05 0.27 -1.78
N PHE A 273 18.36 0.15 -1.88
CA PHE A 273 19.31 0.25 -0.76
C PHE A 273 20.18 1.48 -0.91
N ALA A 274 19.98 2.45 -0.03
CA ALA A 274 20.75 3.69 -0.04
C ALA A 274 22.12 3.49 0.64
N LEU A 275 23.22 3.83 -0.03
CA LEU A 275 24.61 3.60 0.37
C LEU A 275 25.35 4.91 0.66
N GLY A 276 25.27 5.44 1.89
CA GLY A 276 26.00 6.65 2.28
C GLY A 276 25.54 7.97 1.64
N SER A 277 24.76 7.93 0.56
CA SER A 277 24.15 9.09 -0.09
C SER A 277 22.87 8.69 -0.82
N ALA A 278 21.96 9.65 -0.99
CA ALA A 278 20.79 9.48 -1.85
C ALA A 278 21.16 9.31 -3.34
N GLU A 279 22.38 9.68 -3.72
CA GLU A 279 22.91 9.51 -5.08
C GLU A 279 23.53 8.13 -5.32
N GLN A 280 23.84 7.38 -4.27
CA GLN A 280 24.43 6.05 -4.39
C GLN A 280 23.42 5.01 -3.90
N VAL A 281 22.61 4.48 -4.83
CA VAL A 281 21.50 3.60 -4.50
C VAL A 281 21.58 2.33 -5.33
N LEU A 282 21.57 1.17 -4.68
CA LEU A 282 21.33 -0.10 -5.37
C LEU A 282 19.84 -0.28 -5.55
N VAL A 283 19.40 -0.64 -6.75
CA VAL A 283 18.00 -0.92 -7.05
C VAL A 283 17.89 -2.31 -7.66
N PHE A 284 17.12 -3.17 -7.00
CA PHE A 284 16.82 -4.52 -7.47
C PHE A 284 15.33 -4.62 -7.83
N ASP A 285 15.00 -5.36 -8.88
CA ASP A 285 13.64 -5.88 -9.01
C ASP A 285 13.37 -6.94 -7.91
N PHE A 286 12.10 -7.18 -7.58
CA PHE A 286 11.74 -8.09 -6.50
C PHE A 286 12.19 -9.53 -6.74
N PHE A 287 12.22 -10.00 -8.00
CA PHE A 287 12.66 -11.36 -8.31
C PHE A 287 14.16 -11.53 -8.01
N SER A 288 14.99 -10.59 -8.46
CA SER A 288 16.43 -10.56 -8.16
C SER A 288 16.69 -10.41 -6.65
N PHE A 289 15.96 -9.50 -5.99
CA PHE A 289 16.06 -9.29 -4.54
C PHE A 289 15.65 -10.54 -3.73
N SER A 290 14.55 -11.21 -4.10
CA SER A 290 14.05 -12.38 -3.36
C SER A 290 15.06 -13.54 -3.34
N LYS A 291 15.82 -13.75 -4.42
CA LYS A 291 16.93 -14.71 -4.46
C LYS A 291 18.05 -14.38 -3.46
N MET A 292 18.26 -13.10 -3.15
CA MET A 292 19.28 -12.68 -2.18
C MET A 292 18.90 -13.04 -0.74
N LEU A 293 17.62 -13.27 -0.45
CA LEU A 293 17.14 -13.61 0.90
C LEU A 293 17.77 -14.92 1.41
N GLU A 294 17.98 -15.90 0.52
CA GLU A 294 18.63 -17.16 0.86
C GLU A 294 20.07 -16.96 1.36
N GLY A 295 20.72 -15.89 0.91
CA GLY A 295 22.06 -15.51 1.34
C GLY A 295 22.10 -14.71 2.64
N CYS A 296 20.96 -14.32 3.20
CA CYS A 296 20.89 -13.43 4.37
C CYS A 296 20.77 -14.20 5.68
N LEU A 297 21.33 -13.63 6.76
CA LEU A 297 20.98 -14.09 8.10
C LEU A 297 19.57 -13.63 8.43
N ARG A 298 18.77 -14.53 8.99
CA ARG A 298 17.41 -14.26 9.43
C ARG A 298 17.28 -14.49 10.93
N THR A 299 16.74 -13.52 11.67
CA THR A 299 16.47 -13.71 13.11
C THR A 299 15.22 -14.54 13.34
N SER A 300 15.17 -15.26 14.45
CA SER A 300 13.94 -15.93 14.91
C SER A 300 12.88 -14.90 15.33
N GLU A 301 11.61 -15.27 15.16
CA GLU A 301 10.48 -14.55 15.76
C GLU A 301 10.41 -14.92 17.25
N ASP A 302 10.12 -13.92 18.10
CA ASP A 302 9.91 -14.09 19.54
C ASP A 302 8.55 -13.45 19.88
N PRO A 303 7.47 -14.26 19.93
CA PRO A 303 6.11 -13.79 20.16
C PRO A 303 5.96 -13.11 21.54
N ASP A 304 6.62 -13.63 22.56
CA ASP A 304 6.54 -13.14 23.94
C ASP A 304 7.10 -11.72 24.05
N LYS A 305 8.17 -11.43 23.30
CA LYS A 305 8.75 -10.08 23.19
C LYS A 305 8.16 -9.23 22.08
N LYS A 306 7.11 -9.72 21.40
CA LYS A 306 6.51 -9.08 20.20
C LYS A 306 7.56 -8.74 19.13
N LYS A 307 8.65 -9.51 19.06
CA LYS A 307 9.76 -9.25 18.14
C LYS A 307 9.59 -10.09 16.88
N LYS A 308 9.44 -9.41 15.74
CA LYS A 308 9.32 -10.05 14.43
C LYS A 308 10.67 -10.51 13.91
N ALA A 309 10.64 -11.48 12.99
CA ALA A 309 11.82 -11.92 12.26
C ALA A 309 12.29 -10.83 11.28
N HIS A 310 13.60 -10.69 11.14
CA HIS A 310 14.23 -9.79 10.18
C HIS A 310 15.30 -10.53 9.37
N TYR A 311 15.34 -10.23 8.08
CA TYR A 311 16.50 -10.49 7.22
C TYR A 311 17.53 -9.38 7.38
N HIS A 312 18.80 -9.76 7.46
CA HIS A 312 19.93 -8.86 7.58
C HIS A 312 20.77 -8.84 6.31
N PHE A 313 20.84 -7.66 5.69
CA PHE A 313 21.65 -7.40 4.50
C PHE A 313 22.89 -6.62 4.88
N SER A 314 23.97 -6.87 4.16
CA SER A 314 25.22 -6.12 4.29
C SER A 314 25.85 -5.92 2.92
N PHE A 315 26.27 -4.70 2.65
CA PHE A 315 26.99 -4.34 1.42
C PHE A 315 28.32 -3.68 1.78
N ALA A 316 29.39 -4.09 1.11
CA ALA A 316 30.70 -3.45 1.16
C ALA A 316 30.89 -2.58 -0.10
N VAL A 317 31.50 -1.43 0.07
CA VAL A 317 31.84 -0.51 -1.03
C VAL A 317 33.35 -0.38 -1.07
N GLU A 318 33.96 -0.78 -2.19
CA GLU A 318 35.41 -0.76 -2.42
C GLU A 318 35.70 0.01 -3.71
N GLY A 319 36.09 1.28 -3.57
CA GLY A 319 36.22 2.19 -4.72
C GLY A 319 34.86 2.40 -5.39
N SER A 320 34.76 2.13 -6.69
CA SER A 320 33.52 2.20 -7.46
C SER A 320 32.68 0.92 -7.41
N LYS A 321 33.19 -0.16 -6.79
CA LYS A 321 32.52 -1.46 -6.76
C LYS A 321 31.71 -1.64 -5.49
N VAL A 322 30.61 -2.37 -5.62
CA VAL A 322 29.72 -2.70 -4.50
C VAL A 322 29.52 -4.20 -4.45
N TYR A 323 29.67 -4.78 -3.26
CA TYR A 323 29.55 -6.21 -3.03
C TYR A 323 28.46 -6.51 -2.00
N PHE A 324 27.54 -7.39 -2.34
CA PHE A 324 26.65 -8.03 -1.38
C PHE A 324 27.42 -9.10 -0.60
N LYS A 325 27.44 -8.96 0.73
CA LYS A 325 28.03 -9.93 1.65
C LYS A 325 27.01 -11.02 1.96
N LYS A 326 26.96 -12.05 1.10
CA LYS A 326 26.19 -13.27 1.32
C LYS A 326 26.79 -14.03 2.50
N LYS A 327 25.95 -14.40 3.46
CA LYS A 327 26.36 -15.04 4.74
C LYS A 327 26.04 -16.52 4.78
N LEU A 328 25.08 -16.98 3.98
CA LEU A 328 24.60 -18.36 3.92
C LEU A 328 24.54 -18.87 2.47
N PRO A 329 24.61 -20.19 2.24
CA PRO A 329 25.07 -21.20 3.20
C PRO A 329 26.56 -21.02 3.55
N GLU A 330 27.34 -20.48 2.61
CA GLU A 330 28.73 -20.10 2.78
C GLU A 330 28.90 -18.60 2.56
N ARG A 331 29.93 -18.03 3.18
CA ARG A 331 30.24 -16.61 3.06
C ARG A 331 30.85 -16.31 1.70
N GLU A 332 30.27 -15.34 1.01
CA GLU A 332 30.66 -14.97 -0.34
C GLU A 332 30.44 -13.46 -0.55
N PHE A 333 31.25 -12.87 -1.42
CA PHE A 333 31.12 -11.48 -1.85
C PHE A 333 30.66 -11.48 -3.30
N ILE A 334 29.39 -11.12 -3.52
CA ILE A 334 28.79 -11.07 -4.85
C ILE A 334 28.84 -9.62 -5.32
N GLU A 335 29.52 -9.35 -6.43
CA GLU A 335 29.54 -8.01 -7.02
C GLU A 335 28.13 -7.66 -7.54
N VAL A 336 27.62 -6.49 -7.15
CA VAL A 336 26.29 -5.95 -7.50
C VAL A 336 26.39 -4.51 -8.01
N THR A 337 27.56 -4.13 -8.52
CA THR A 337 27.86 -2.77 -8.99
C THR A 337 26.92 -2.34 -10.11
N ASP A 338 26.49 -3.27 -10.96
CA ASP A 338 25.53 -3.06 -12.06
C ASP A 338 24.13 -2.66 -11.59
N CYS A 339 23.81 -2.90 -10.32
CA CYS A 339 22.55 -2.53 -9.70
C CYS A 339 22.55 -1.07 -9.18
N LEU A 340 23.69 -0.37 -9.24
CA LEU A 340 23.73 1.07 -8.90
C LEU A 340 22.95 1.88 -9.94
N LYS A 341 22.10 2.77 -9.44
CA LYS A 341 21.31 3.72 -10.24
C LYS A 341 21.60 5.14 -9.84
#